data_AF-A0AB73KU20-F1
#
_entry.id   AF-A0AB73KU20-F1
#
_cell.length_a   1.000
_cell.length_b   1.000
_cell.length_c   1.000
_cell.angle_alpha   90.00
_cell.angle_beta   90.00
_cell.angle_gamma   90.00
#
_symmetry.space_group_name_H-M   'P 1'
#
loop_
_entity.id
_entity.type
_entity.pdbx_description
1 polymer ?
#
loop_
_entity_poly.entity_id
_entity_poly.type
_entity_poly.pdbx_seq_one_letter_code
_entity_poly.pdbx_strand_id
1 'polypeptide(L)'
;MSRARLAFAAHPDAIADLRELPDAIRDQALLHLQDLVHGERVAKRLEGRLDGFHKVYLGTGTVLATHRLVVQFRPAPPDSVHVREVYLVAAGARKDYAVYRTAQFRTGLAQNDETSPTVQARVHAARSRSPHPDALTSRTAPAIPAAVSTPAPTDSRKAILR
;
A
#
# COMPACT_ATOMS: atom_id res chain seq x y z
N MET A 1 5.73 -32.51 5.15
CA MET A 1 5.01 -31.28 4.79
C MET A 1 4.68 -31.34 3.32
N SER A 2 3.41 -31.17 2.94
CA SER A 2 2.98 -31.18 1.54
C SER A 2 3.60 -30.00 0.78
N ARG A 3 3.72 -30.09 -0.55
CA ARG A 3 4.21 -28.97 -1.37
C ARG A 3 3.14 -27.87 -1.43
N ALA A 4 3.55 -26.62 -1.33
CA ALA A 4 2.66 -25.48 -1.53
C ALA A 4 1.94 -25.59 -2.89
N ARG A 5 0.61 -25.43 -2.87
CA ARG A 5 -0.24 -25.51 -4.07
C ARG A 5 -0.44 -24.15 -4.71
N LEU A 6 -0.45 -23.11 -3.88
CA LEU A 6 -0.67 -21.72 -4.27
C LEU A 6 0.57 -20.89 -3.92
N ALA A 7 0.82 -19.83 -4.67
CA ALA A 7 1.74 -18.79 -4.22
C ALA A 7 1.10 -17.96 -3.10
N PHE A 8 1.92 -17.23 -2.34
CA PHE A 8 1.45 -16.29 -1.34
C PHE A 8 1.92 -14.88 -1.69
N ALA A 9 1.00 -13.94 -1.67
CA ALA A 9 1.26 -12.52 -1.80
C ALA A 9 0.41 -11.76 -0.78
N ALA A 10 0.80 -10.54 -0.45
CA ALA A 10 0.08 -9.71 0.50
C ALA A 10 0.11 -8.24 0.08
N HIS A 11 -0.94 -7.52 0.44
CA HIS A 11 -0.91 -6.07 0.45
C HIS A 11 0.14 -5.59 1.46
N PRO A 12 0.95 -4.57 1.14
CA PRO A 12 2.01 -4.09 2.05
C PRO A 12 1.45 -3.75 3.44
N ASP A 13 0.35 -3.01 3.50
CA ASP A 13 -0.30 -2.68 4.77
C ASP A 13 -0.92 -3.89 5.47
N ALA A 14 -1.24 -4.99 4.77
CA ALA A 14 -1.74 -6.20 5.43
C ALA A 14 -0.64 -6.93 6.22
N ILE A 15 0.63 -6.72 5.87
CA ILE A 15 1.75 -7.19 6.69
C ILE A 15 1.82 -6.38 8.00
N ALA A 16 1.53 -5.08 7.95
CA ALA A 16 1.41 -4.26 9.16
C ALA A 16 0.24 -4.72 10.03
N ASP A 17 -0.93 -4.96 9.43
CA ASP A 17 -2.09 -5.50 10.15
C ASP A 17 -1.76 -6.79 10.92
N LEU A 18 -1.03 -7.73 10.29
CA LEU A 18 -0.63 -8.99 10.94
C LEU A 18 0.26 -8.75 12.17
N ARG A 19 1.12 -7.73 12.13
CA ARG A 19 2.01 -7.38 13.24
C ARG A 19 1.26 -6.74 14.41
N GLU A 20 0.18 -6.03 14.13
CA GLU A 20 -0.69 -5.40 15.14
C GLU A 20 -1.67 -6.38 15.80
N LEU A 21 -1.82 -7.59 15.26
CA LEU A 21 -2.63 -8.62 15.89
C LEU A 21 -2.04 -9.07 17.24
N PRO A 22 -2.89 -9.43 18.22
CA PRO A 22 -2.44 -10.10 19.43
C PRO A 22 -1.67 -11.38 19.09
N ASP A 23 -0.60 -11.69 19.84
CA ASP A 23 0.34 -12.77 19.50
C ASP A 23 -0.35 -14.11 19.19
N ALA A 24 -1.25 -14.58 20.06
CA ALA A 24 -1.97 -15.83 19.85
C ALA A 24 -2.84 -15.82 18.57
N ILE A 25 -3.39 -14.65 18.20
CA ILE A 25 -4.19 -14.47 16.99
C ILE A 25 -3.30 -14.38 15.76
N ARG A 26 -2.13 -13.76 15.88
CA ARG A 26 -1.12 -13.69 14.82
C ARG A 26 -0.59 -15.08 14.50
N ASP A 27 -0.25 -15.88 15.50
CA ASP A 27 0.25 -17.24 15.31
C ASP A 27 -0.82 -18.13 14.65
N GLN A 28 -2.08 -18.00 15.09
CA GLN A 28 -3.21 -18.64 14.43
C GLN A 28 -3.40 -18.16 12.98
N ALA A 29 -3.20 -16.86 12.71
CA ALA A 29 -3.29 -16.31 11.36
C ALA A 29 -2.21 -16.88 10.44
N LEU A 30 -0.96 -16.96 10.91
CA LEU A 30 0.15 -17.53 10.15
C LEU A 30 -0.08 -19.01 9.85
N LEU A 31 -0.59 -19.78 10.82
CA LEU A 31 -0.98 -21.18 10.59
C LEU A 31 -2.08 -21.30 9.53
N HIS A 32 -3.13 -20.47 9.62
CA HIS A 32 -4.20 -20.51 8.62
C HIS A 32 -3.73 -20.09 7.23
N LEU A 33 -2.82 -19.13 7.12
CA LEU A 33 -2.20 -18.73 5.85
C LEU A 33 -1.37 -19.88 5.26
N GLN A 34 -0.64 -20.61 6.09
CA GLN A 34 0.06 -21.82 5.69
C GLN A 34 -0.93 -22.86 5.15
N ASP A 35 -2.00 -23.17 5.89
CA ASP A 35 -3.01 -24.15 5.44
C ASP A 35 -3.64 -23.73 4.10
N LEU A 36 -3.90 -22.44 3.91
CA LEU A 36 -4.47 -21.91 2.66
C LEU A 36 -3.54 -22.14 1.47
N VAL A 37 -2.24 -21.86 1.64
CA VAL A 37 -1.22 -22.05 0.61
C VAL A 37 -1.06 -23.53 0.23
N HIS A 38 -1.22 -24.43 1.19
CA HIS A 38 -1.21 -25.88 0.95
C HIS A 38 -2.55 -26.42 0.45
N GLY A 39 -3.60 -25.59 0.41
CA GLY A 39 -4.95 -25.98 0.00
C GLY A 39 -5.65 -26.91 1.00
N GLU A 40 -5.19 -26.92 2.25
CA GLU A 40 -5.72 -27.72 3.36
C GLU A 40 -6.87 -27.01 4.08
N ARG A 41 -7.01 -25.70 3.86
CA ARG A 41 -8.07 -24.86 4.43
C ARG A 41 -8.97 -24.25 3.37
N VAL A 42 -10.27 -24.23 3.67
CA VAL A 42 -11.28 -23.51 2.88
C VAL A 42 -11.58 -22.17 3.54
N ALA A 43 -11.42 -21.07 2.80
CA ALA A 43 -11.88 -19.76 3.20
C ALA A 43 -13.34 -19.54 2.76
N LYS A 44 -14.14 -18.82 3.55
CA LYS A 44 -15.56 -18.60 3.23
C LYS A 44 -15.70 -17.40 2.29
N ARG A 45 -16.36 -17.57 1.15
CA ARG A 45 -16.62 -16.46 0.21
C ARG A 45 -17.36 -15.29 0.90
N LEU A 46 -16.97 -14.08 0.53
CA LEU A 46 -17.64 -12.83 0.86
C LEU A 46 -18.58 -12.42 -0.27
N GLU A 47 -19.61 -11.64 0.07
CA GLU A 47 -20.64 -11.20 -0.86
C GLU A 47 -20.68 -9.66 -0.92
N GLY A 48 -21.39 -9.12 -1.91
CA GLY A 48 -21.57 -7.68 -2.09
C GLY A 48 -20.29 -6.99 -2.58
N ARG A 49 -19.88 -5.90 -1.91
CA ARG A 49 -18.71 -5.08 -2.31
C ARG A 49 -17.37 -5.81 -2.25
N LEU A 50 -17.32 -6.94 -1.55
CA LEU A 50 -16.15 -7.80 -1.46
C LEU A 50 -16.41 -9.15 -2.14
N ASP A 51 -17.26 -9.18 -3.18
CA ASP A 51 -17.42 -10.40 -3.98
C ASP A 51 -16.08 -10.80 -4.63
N GLY A 52 -15.83 -12.11 -4.67
CA GLY A 52 -14.53 -12.67 -5.09
C GLY A 52 -13.47 -12.71 -3.98
N PHE A 53 -13.69 -12.04 -2.85
CA PHE A 53 -12.85 -12.16 -1.66
C PHE A 53 -13.40 -13.23 -0.72
N HIS A 54 -12.55 -13.69 0.19
CA HIS A 54 -12.88 -14.74 1.15
C HIS A 54 -12.43 -14.34 2.55
N LYS A 55 -13.16 -14.78 3.57
CA LYS A 55 -12.84 -14.57 4.97
C LYS A 55 -12.35 -15.83 5.65
N VAL A 56 -11.37 -15.66 6.53
CA VAL A 56 -10.96 -16.67 7.49
C VAL A 56 -11.25 -16.17 8.90
N TYR A 57 -11.74 -17.08 9.74
CA TYR A 57 -12.08 -16.79 11.13
C TYR A 57 -10.84 -16.96 12.01
N LEU A 58 -10.55 -15.95 12.84
CA LEU A 58 -9.46 -15.95 13.82
C LEU A 58 -10.03 -15.73 15.23
N GLY A 59 -9.40 -16.35 16.23
CA GLY A 59 -9.90 -16.48 17.59
C GLY A 59 -10.49 -17.88 17.87
N THR A 60 -10.35 -18.36 19.09
CA THR A 60 -10.90 -19.64 19.55
C THR A 60 -12.35 -19.48 20.04
N GLY A 61 -13.21 -20.45 19.72
CA GLY A 61 -14.60 -20.52 20.17
C GLY A 61 -15.61 -20.01 19.14
N THR A 62 -16.65 -20.82 18.89
CA THR A 62 -17.79 -20.55 18.00
C THR A 62 -18.56 -19.25 18.33
N VAL A 63 -18.32 -18.68 19.51
CA VAL A 63 -18.91 -17.42 19.99
C VAL A 63 -17.94 -16.21 19.86
N LEU A 64 -16.63 -16.43 19.64
CA LEU A 64 -15.56 -15.44 19.87
C LEU A 64 -14.52 -15.33 18.73
N ALA A 65 -14.91 -15.59 17.49
CA ALA A 65 -14.02 -15.29 16.37
C ALA A 65 -13.96 -13.77 16.15
N THR A 66 -13.19 -13.08 16.99
CA THR A 66 -13.05 -11.62 17.13
C THR A 66 -12.30 -10.99 15.97
N HIS A 67 -11.45 -11.77 15.29
CA HIS A 67 -10.60 -11.30 14.20
C HIS A 67 -10.92 -12.05 12.89
N ARG A 68 -10.53 -11.44 11.77
CA ARG A 68 -10.69 -12.00 10.43
C ARG A 68 -9.46 -11.74 9.59
N LEU A 69 -9.21 -12.65 8.66
CA LEU A 69 -8.41 -12.38 7.47
C LEU A 69 -9.36 -12.17 6.30
N VAL A 70 -9.01 -11.25 5.40
CA VAL A 70 -9.63 -11.10 4.09
C VAL A 70 -8.59 -11.43 3.04
N VAL A 71 -8.86 -12.45 2.23
CA VAL A 71 -7.96 -12.95 1.20
C VAL A 71 -8.66 -12.98 -0.15
N GLN A 72 -7.90 -12.90 -1.24
CA GLN A 72 -8.36 -13.12 -2.59
C GLN A 72 -7.60 -14.30 -3.19
N PHE A 73 -8.29 -15.15 -3.96
CA PHE A 73 -7.61 -16.15 -4.76
C PHE A 73 -7.59 -15.69 -6.20
N ARG A 74 -6.40 -15.34 -6.72
CA ARG A 74 -6.24 -14.79 -8.07
C ARG A 74 -5.21 -15.60 -8.88
N PRO A 75 -5.16 -15.47 -10.21
CA PRO A 75 -4.05 -16.00 -10.99
C PRO A 75 -2.73 -15.45 -10.45
N ALA A 76 -1.71 -16.29 -10.36
CA ALA A 76 -0.40 -15.79 -9.98
C ALA A 76 0.22 -15.00 -11.14
N PRO A 77 1.20 -14.12 -10.87
CA PRO A 77 1.99 -13.48 -11.90
C PRO A 77 2.63 -14.51 -12.85
N PRO A 78 2.90 -14.15 -14.13
CA PRO A 78 3.41 -15.08 -15.14
C PRO A 78 4.76 -15.72 -14.77
N ASP A 79 5.56 -15.04 -13.95
CA ASP A 79 6.86 -15.53 -13.47
C ASP A 79 6.76 -16.47 -12.26
N SER A 80 5.54 -16.70 -11.75
CA SER A 80 5.32 -17.57 -10.60
C SER A 80 5.38 -19.04 -10.98
N VAL A 81 5.95 -19.86 -10.08
CA VAL A 81 5.93 -21.34 -10.17
C VAL A 81 4.52 -21.91 -9.96
N HIS A 82 3.61 -21.13 -9.34
CA HIS A 82 2.24 -21.55 -9.05
C HIS A 82 1.26 -20.92 -10.02
N VAL A 83 0.21 -21.65 -10.41
CA VAL A 83 -0.84 -21.14 -11.33
C VAL A 83 -1.73 -20.08 -10.65
N ARG A 84 -1.90 -20.19 -9.34
CA ARG A 84 -2.78 -19.33 -8.53
C ARG A 84 -2.06 -18.90 -7.27
N GLU A 85 -2.49 -17.77 -6.73
CA GLU A 85 -1.98 -17.25 -5.48
C GLU A 85 -3.10 -16.87 -4.51
N VAL A 86 -2.77 -16.97 -3.22
CA VAL A 86 -3.52 -16.38 -2.12
C VAL A 86 -2.95 -14.99 -1.88
N TYR A 87 -3.77 -13.97 -2.12
CA TYR A 87 -3.44 -12.58 -1.86
C TYR A 87 -4.10 -12.11 -0.57
N LEU A 88 -3.30 -11.84 0.48
CA LEU A 88 -3.81 -11.28 1.73
C LEU A 88 -4.09 -9.78 1.56
N VAL A 89 -5.33 -9.38 1.78
CA VAL A 89 -5.78 -7.99 1.61
C VAL A 89 -5.79 -7.22 2.93
N ALA A 90 -6.29 -7.86 3.98
CA ALA A 90 -6.40 -7.25 5.30
C ALA A 90 -6.47 -8.31 6.41
N ALA A 91 -5.94 -7.96 7.57
CA ALA A 91 -6.11 -8.71 8.81
C ALA A 91 -6.60 -7.75 9.91
N GLY A 92 -7.39 -8.25 10.86
CA GLY A 92 -7.78 -7.41 11.98
C GLY A 92 -9.10 -7.78 12.62
N ALA A 93 -9.54 -6.94 13.54
CA ALA A 93 -10.77 -7.16 14.29
C ALA A 93 -12.01 -7.08 13.38
N ARG A 94 -12.97 -7.97 13.63
CA ARG A 94 -14.33 -7.88 13.08
C ARG A 94 -15.11 -6.73 13.71
N LYS A 95 -14.73 -6.27 14.90
CA LYS A 95 -15.42 -5.21 15.64
C LYS A 95 -15.68 -4.03 14.70
N ASP A 96 -16.91 -3.53 14.74
CA ASP A 96 -17.39 -2.44 13.90
C ASP A 96 -17.16 -2.66 12.40
N TYR A 97 -17.00 -3.90 11.91
CA TYR A 97 -16.65 -4.21 10.52
C TYR A 97 -15.32 -3.59 10.04
N ALA A 98 -14.41 -3.24 10.95
CA ALA A 98 -13.16 -2.55 10.64
C ALA A 98 -12.35 -3.25 9.54
N VAL A 99 -12.07 -4.55 9.71
CA VAL A 99 -11.33 -5.37 8.73
C VAL A 99 -11.95 -5.36 7.33
N TYR A 100 -13.29 -5.35 7.22
CA TYR A 100 -13.97 -5.33 5.93
C TYR A 100 -13.93 -3.95 5.27
N ARG A 101 -14.02 -2.88 6.05
CA ARG A 101 -13.83 -1.52 5.53
C ARG A 101 -12.41 -1.32 5.02
N THR A 102 -11.41 -1.78 5.79
CA THR A 102 -10.00 -1.74 5.36
C THR A 102 -9.80 -2.50 4.06
N ALA A 103 -10.38 -3.71 3.95
CA ALA A 103 -10.33 -4.48 2.71
C ALA A 103 -10.98 -3.72 1.55
N GLN A 104 -12.19 -3.17 1.73
CA GLN A 104 -12.88 -2.39 0.69
C GLN A 104 -12.08 -1.17 0.24
N PHE A 105 -11.44 -0.46 1.17
CA PHE A 105 -10.61 0.69 0.87
C PHE A 105 -9.42 0.30 0.00
N ARG A 106 -8.68 -0.75 0.39
CA ARG A 106 -7.50 -1.24 -0.34
C ARG A 106 -7.87 -1.79 -1.72
N THR A 107 -8.97 -2.54 -1.82
CA THR A 107 -9.40 -3.12 -3.11
C THR A 107 -10.07 -2.09 -4.01
N GLY A 108 -10.76 -1.10 -3.45
CA GLY A 108 -11.35 0.01 -4.21
C GLY A 108 -10.28 0.91 -4.83
N LEU A 109 -9.16 1.13 -4.13
CA LEU A 109 -7.99 1.79 -4.72
C LEU A 109 -7.35 0.92 -5.83
N ALA A 110 -7.14 -0.37 -5.56
CA ALA A 110 -6.57 -1.28 -6.54
C ALA A 110 -7.44 -1.44 -7.81
N GLN A 111 -8.77 -1.38 -7.71
CA GLN A 111 -9.66 -1.40 -8.89
C GLN A 111 -9.57 -0.13 -9.74
N ASN A 112 -9.16 1.00 -9.15
CA ASN A 112 -8.89 2.22 -9.91
C ASN A 112 -7.46 2.22 -10.49
N ASP A 113 -6.53 1.46 -9.87
CA ASP A 113 -5.13 1.36 -10.25
C ASP A 113 -4.83 0.21 -11.24
N GLU A 114 -5.69 -0.82 -11.31
CA GLU A 114 -5.92 -1.66 -12.51
C GLU A 114 -6.51 -0.77 -13.61
N THR A 115 -5.65 0.13 -14.05
CA THR A 115 -5.91 1.24 -14.93
C THR A 115 -6.42 0.63 -16.23
N SER A 116 -7.71 0.83 -16.49
CA SER A 116 -8.34 0.56 -17.78
C SER A 116 -7.36 0.92 -18.90
N PRO A 117 -7.20 0.08 -19.95
CA PRO A 117 -6.24 0.33 -21.04
C PRO A 117 -6.43 1.73 -21.65
N THR A 118 -7.63 2.30 -21.54
CA THR A 118 -7.95 3.68 -21.93
C THR A 118 -7.25 4.76 -21.09
N VAL A 119 -7.11 4.55 -19.77
CA VAL A 119 -6.42 5.48 -18.87
C VAL A 119 -4.90 5.31 -19.01
N GLN A 120 -4.39 4.09 -19.20
CA GLN A 120 -2.98 3.87 -19.54
C GLN A 120 -2.61 4.54 -20.89
N ALA A 121 -3.47 4.42 -21.91
CA ALA A 121 -3.28 5.08 -23.19
C ALA A 121 -3.28 6.63 -23.06
N ARG A 122 -4.12 7.20 -22.19
CA ARG A 122 -4.12 8.65 -21.91
C ARG A 122 -2.85 9.10 -21.18
N VAL A 123 -2.36 8.32 -20.22
CA VAL A 123 -1.09 8.63 -19.51
C VAL A 123 0.10 8.51 -20.46
N HIS A 124 0.14 7.49 -21.32
CA HIS A 124 1.14 7.37 -22.38
C HIS A 124 1.08 8.54 -23.37
N ALA A 125 -0.11 8.95 -23.81
CA ALA A 125 -0.30 10.09 -24.70
C ALA A 125 0.08 11.43 -24.05
N ALA A 126 -0.14 11.60 -22.75
CA ALA A 126 0.30 12.78 -22.02
C ALA A 126 1.83 12.83 -21.89
N ARG A 127 2.47 11.69 -21.60
CA ARG A 127 3.94 11.59 -21.51
C ARG A 127 4.63 11.79 -22.86
N SER A 128 4.06 11.29 -23.96
CA SER A 128 4.63 11.49 -25.30
C SER A 128 4.45 12.92 -25.83
N ARG A 129 3.51 13.69 -25.25
CA ARG A 129 3.31 15.11 -25.56
C ARG A 129 4.11 16.06 -24.68
N SER A 130 4.86 15.55 -23.69
CA SER A 130 5.78 16.39 -22.90
C SER A 130 6.96 16.82 -23.78
N PRO A 131 7.12 18.13 -24.07
CA PRO A 131 8.33 18.63 -24.67
C PRO A 131 9.42 18.59 -23.59
N HIS A 132 10.50 17.84 -23.80
CA HIS A 132 11.75 18.06 -23.08
C HIS A 132 12.25 19.46 -23.48
N PRO A 133 12.42 20.42 -22.55
CA PRO A 133 13.22 21.60 -22.84
C PRO A 133 14.68 21.18 -22.65
N ASP A 134 15.36 20.84 -23.74
CA ASP A 134 16.80 20.72 -23.75
C ASP A 134 17.40 21.92 -24.50
N ALA A 135 18.49 22.45 -23.93
CA ALA A 135 19.43 23.44 -24.47
C ALA A 135 18.93 24.86 -24.82
N LEU A 136 19.24 25.82 -23.94
CA LEU A 136 19.87 27.09 -24.36
C LEU A 136 20.99 27.48 -23.38
N THR A 137 22.18 26.99 -23.70
CA THR A 137 23.46 27.55 -23.25
C THR A 137 23.68 28.92 -23.91
N SER A 138 24.39 29.80 -23.19
CA SER A 138 25.09 31.01 -23.67
C SER A 138 24.27 32.30 -23.77
N ARG A 139 24.32 33.12 -22.71
CA ARG A 139 24.28 34.58 -22.85
C ARG A 139 25.21 35.27 -21.84
N THR A 140 26.45 35.45 -22.31
CA THR A 140 27.38 36.57 -22.11
C THR A 140 27.29 37.40 -20.82
N ALA A 141 28.34 37.31 -20.01
CA ALA A 141 28.66 38.28 -18.95
C ALA A 141 29.19 39.60 -19.54
N PRO A 142 28.81 40.77 -18.99
CA PRO A 142 29.62 41.99 -19.08
C PRO A 142 30.41 42.20 -17.78
N ALA A 143 31.67 42.57 -17.96
CA ALA A 143 32.67 42.81 -16.93
C ALA A 143 32.39 44.05 -16.05
N ILE A 144 32.87 43.98 -14.81
CA ILE A 144 32.98 45.09 -13.84
C ILE A 144 34.36 45.78 -14.04
N PRO A 145 34.52 47.08 -13.73
CA PRO A 145 35.33 47.41 -12.53
C PRO A 145 34.76 48.59 -11.69
N ALA A 146 34.70 48.45 -10.36
CA ALA A 146 35.49 49.16 -9.30
C ALA A 146 35.39 50.71 -9.30
N ALA A 147 35.24 51.49 -8.22
CA ALA A 147 35.41 51.38 -6.76
C ALA A 147 34.50 52.50 -6.11
N VAL A 148 34.23 52.62 -4.80
CA VAL A 148 35.11 53.13 -3.71
C VAL A 148 34.35 53.08 -2.36
N SER A 149 35.01 52.46 -1.35
CA SER A 149 35.13 52.72 0.11
C SER A 149 33.94 53.06 1.06
N THR A 150 33.68 52.12 2.00
CA THR A 150 33.59 52.15 3.51
C THR A 150 33.51 53.47 4.30
N PRO A 151 33.07 53.54 5.61
CA PRO A 151 32.83 52.48 6.62
C PRO A 151 31.56 52.64 7.53
N ALA A 152 31.33 51.68 8.46
CA ALA A 152 30.41 51.72 9.62
C ALA A 152 30.99 52.57 10.79
N PRO A 153 30.47 52.60 12.06
CA PRO A 153 29.17 52.28 12.69
C PRO A 153 28.64 53.44 13.60
N THR A 154 27.44 53.37 14.21
CA THR A 154 27.18 53.65 15.67
C THR A 154 25.68 53.64 16.06
N ASP A 155 25.40 52.78 17.05
CA ASP A 155 24.76 53.04 18.36
C ASP A 155 23.31 53.58 18.58
N SER A 156 22.66 52.88 19.53
CA SER A 156 21.87 53.39 20.67
C SER A 156 20.48 54.05 20.52
N ARG A 157 19.43 53.34 21.00
CA ARG A 157 18.60 53.67 22.20
C ARG A 157 17.43 52.68 22.34
N LYS A 158 17.29 51.96 23.48
CA LYS A 158 16.34 52.23 24.62
C LYS A 158 14.89 52.50 24.17
N ALA A 159 13.83 51.92 24.72
CA ALA A 159 13.61 51.44 26.08
C ALA A 159 12.41 50.47 26.21
N ILE A 160 12.51 49.64 27.26
CA ILE A 160 11.46 48.93 28.01
C ILE A 160 10.35 49.87 28.49
N LEU A 161 9.10 49.39 28.48
CA LEU A 161 8.07 49.51 29.53
C LEU A 161 6.79 48.80 29.01
N ARG A 162 5.94 48.13 29.78
CA ARG A 162 5.99 47.36 31.02
C ARG A 162 4.65 46.62 31.07
#